data_AF-O30299-F1
#
_entry.id   AF-O30299-F1
#
_cell.length_a   1.000
_cell.length_b   1.000
_cell.length_c   1.000
_cell.angle_alpha   90.00
_cell.angle_beta   90.00
_cell.angle_gamma   90.00
#
_symmetry.space_group_name_H-M   'P 1'
#
loop_
_entity.id
_entity.type
_entity.pdbx_description
1 polymer ?
#
loop_
_entity_poly.entity_id
_entity_poly.type
_entity_poly.pdbx_seq_one_letter_code
_entity_poly.pdbx_strand_id
1 'polypeptide(L)'
;MLIGVTLALVFAAIFEFFRLRYKLLSWLVRDYERNRVGAYIYFGVAVLFVTLLFPMNAAISAVLVALLGDGVGGVVKRLPVRRAGEIAFFAMLVVPFVASLPLLSPIPSFAACFAGAIVERIEKIGGYYLQDNLTVPVTAAVVYFSVNYILS
;
A
#
# COMPACT_ATOMS: atom_id res chain seq x y z
N MET A 1 -1.70 -0.03 -18.40
CA MET A 1 -1.81 0.14 -16.93
C MET A 1 -2.68 1.33 -16.56
N LEU A 2 -2.36 2.56 -17.00
CA LEU A 2 -3.05 3.78 -16.58
C LEU A 2 -4.58 3.79 -16.79
N ILE A 3 -5.07 3.42 -17.97
CA ILE A 3 -6.53 3.36 -18.25
C ILE A 3 -7.22 2.40 -17.28
N GLY A 4 -6.65 1.20 -17.07
CA GLY A 4 -7.19 0.21 -16.15
C GLY A 4 -7.25 0.70 -14.70
N VAL A 5 -6.17 1.33 -14.21
CA VAL A 5 -6.12 1.92 -12.86
C VAL A 5 -7.16 3.04 -12.72
N THR A 6 -7.29 3.89 -13.75
CA THR A 6 -8.25 4.99 -13.76
C THR A 6 -9.69 4.46 -13.71
N LEU A 7 -10.03 3.48 -14.55
CA LEU A 7 -11.35 2.87 -14.56
C LEU A 7 -11.67 2.17 -13.23
N ALA A 8 -10.70 1.45 -12.66
CA ALA A 8 -10.85 0.81 -11.35
C ALA A 8 -11.08 1.83 -10.23
N LEU A 9 -10.34 2.95 -10.23
CA LEU A 9 -10.52 4.01 -9.24
C LEU A 9 -11.86 4.73 -9.40
N VAL A 10 -12.29 5.01 -10.64
CA VAL A 10 -13.61 5.61 -10.91
C VAL A 10 -14.72 4.68 -10.43
N PHE A 11 -14.63 3.40 -10.75
CA PHE A 11 -15.58 2.40 -10.26
C PHE A 11 -15.61 2.35 -8.72
N ALA A 12 -14.45 2.30 -8.09
CA ALA A 12 -14.32 2.30 -6.64
C ALA A 12 -14.90 3.57 -6.00
N ALA A 13 -14.69 4.74 -6.60
CA ALA A 13 -15.22 6.02 -6.14
C ALA A 13 -16.75 6.09 -6.26
N ILE A 14 -17.31 5.59 -7.36
CA ILE A 14 -18.77 5.49 -7.54
C ILE A 14 -19.35 4.57 -6.47
N PHE A 15 -18.78 3.37 -6.31
CA PHE A 15 -19.21 2.43 -5.29
C PHE A 15 -19.14 3.03 -3.88
N GLU A 16 -18.04 3.72 -3.55
CA GLU A 16 -17.84 4.37 -2.26
C GLU A 16 -18.86 5.49 -2.00
N PHE A 17 -19.20 6.27 -3.03
CA PHE A 17 -20.25 7.28 -2.94
C PHE A 17 -21.59 6.65 -2.55
N PHE A 18 -21.99 5.55 -3.21
CA PHE A 18 -23.20 4.82 -2.85
C PHE A 18 -23.10 4.18 -1.45
N ARG A 19 -21.95 3.63 -1.09
CA ARG A 19 -21.71 3.04 0.24
C ARG A 19 -21.94 4.05 1.35
N LEU A 20 -21.37 5.25 1.23
CA LEU A 20 -21.51 6.31 2.23
C LEU A 20 -22.92 6.93 2.22
N ARG A 21 -23.50 7.16 1.04
CA ARG A 21 -24.81 7.82 0.90
C ARG A 21 -25.96 6.96 1.43
N TYR A 22 -25.91 5.65 1.17
CA TYR A 22 -26.99 4.71 1.47
C TYR A 22 -26.63 3.69 2.55
N LYS A 23 -25.44 3.81 3.17
CA LYS A 23 -24.92 2.87 4.18
C LYS A 23 -24.92 1.41 3.72
N LEU A 24 -24.70 1.19 2.42
CA LEU A 24 -24.61 -0.16 1.86
C LEU A 24 -23.48 -0.91 2.55
N LEU A 25 -23.70 -2.19 2.87
CA LEU A 25 -22.69 -3.09 3.45
C LEU A 25 -22.06 -2.57 4.75
N SER A 26 -22.77 -1.72 5.51
CA SER A 26 -22.27 -1.20 6.79
C SER A 26 -21.94 -2.28 7.83
N TRP A 27 -22.45 -3.51 7.64
CA TRP A 27 -22.16 -4.67 8.49
C TRP A 27 -20.81 -5.34 8.14
N LEU A 28 -20.32 -5.16 6.90
CA LEU A 28 -19.08 -5.75 6.42
C LEU A 28 -17.87 -4.86 6.75
N VAL A 29 -18.11 -3.56 6.89
CA VAL A 29 -17.09 -2.54 7.14
C VAL A 29 -16.82 -2.41 8.63
N ARG A 30 -15.56 -2.22 9.02
CA ARG A 30 -15.16 -1.98 10.41
C ARG A 30 -15.82 -0.73 10.98
N ASP A 31 -16.08 -0.71 12.28
CA ASP A 31 -16.87 0.35 12.92
C ASP A 31 -16.33 1.77 12.67
N TYR A 32 -15.01 1.92 12.66
CA TYR A 32 -14.36 3.21 12.42
C TYR A 32 -14.35 3.65 10.94
N GLU A 33 -14.60 2.74 9.99
CA GLU A 33 -14.65 2.98 8.54
C GLU A 33 -16.08 3.24 8.02
N ARG A 34 -17.11 3.01 8.84
CA ARG A 34 -18.52 3.12 8.40
C ARG A 34 -18.89 4.48 7.81
N ASN A 35 -18.32 5.56 8.36
CA ASN A 35 -18.62 6.94 7.93
C ASN A 35 -17.39 7.66 7.33
N ARG A 36 -16.34 6.93 6.99
CA ARG A 36 -15.10 7.49 6.42
C ARG A 36 -14.83 6.88 5.07
N VAL A 37 -14.08 7.59 4.23
CA VAL A 37 -13.59 7.06 2.96
C VAL A 37 -12.77 5.79 3.23
N GLY A 38 -13.07 4.72 2.50
CA GLY A 38 -12.41 3.43 2.64
C GLY A 38 -10.94 3.46 2.21
N ALA A 39 -10.11 2.64 2.88
CA ALA A 39 -8.68 2.50 2.60
C ALA A 39 -8.36 2.23 1.13
N TYR A 40 -9.20 1.45 0.44
CA TYR A 40 -9.04 1.09 -0.96
C TYR A 40 -9.11 2.29 -1.93
N ILE A 41 -9.78 3.40 -1.55
CA ILE A 41 -9.76 4.63 -2.34
C ILE A 41 -8.38 5.29 -2.25
N TYR A 42 -7.81 5.40 -1.05
CA TYR A 42 -6.47 5.95 -0.85
C TYR A 42 -5.42 5.13 -1.58
N PHE A 43 -5.54 3.81 -1.52
CA PHE A 43 -4.71 2.89 -2.30
C PHE A 43 -4.86 3.14 -3.80
N GLY A 44 -6.09 3.20 -4.33
CA GLY A 44 -6.31 3.46 -5.74
C GLY A 44 -5.77 4.82 -6.22
N VAL A 45 -5.89 5.86 -5.40
CA VAL A 45 -5.28 7.18 -5.65
C VAL A 45 -3.75 7.07 -5.68
N ALA A 46 -3.15 6.33 -4.73
CA ALA A 46 -1.72 6.10 -4.71
C ALA A 46 -1.23 5.38 -5.96
N VAL A 47 -1.92 4.31 -6.37
CA VAL A 47 -1.58 3.53 -7.57
C VAL A 47 -1.72 4.40 -8.83
N LEU A 48 -2.76 5.23 -8.93
CA LEU A 48 -2.91 6.17 -10.03
C LEU A 48 -1.75 7.17 -10.07
N PHE A 49 -1.44 7.79 -8.94
CA PHE A 49 -0.35 8.75 -8.80
C PHE A 49 1.00 8.15 -9.21
N VAL A 50 1.35 6.96 -8.71
CA VAL A 50 2.62 6.34 -9.07
C VAL A 50 2.66 5.86 -10.52
N THR A 51 1.53 5.43 -11.08
CA THR A 51 1.44 5.03 -12.50
C THR A 51 1.61 6.22 -13.44
N LEU A 52 1.21 7.42 -13.02
CA LEU A 52 1.36 8.65 -13.80
C LEU A 52 2.80 9.16 -13.79
N LEU A 53 3.50 9.05 -12.65
CA LEU A 53 4.79 9.71 -12.45
C LEU A 53 6.00 8.80 -12.61
N PHE A 54 5.85 7.49 -12.45
CA PHE A 54 6.98 6.56 -12.42
C PHE A 54 6.90 5.49 -13.51
N PRO A 55 8.04 4.90 -13.91
CA PRO A 55 8.07 3.74 -14.80
C PRO A 55 7.29 2.55 -14.24
N MET A 56 6.86 1.65 -15.14
CA MET A 56 6.04 0.49 -14.80
C MET A 56 6.63 -0.36 -13.66
N ASN A 57 7.97 -0.52 -13.63
CA ASN A 57 8.65 -1.31 -12.60
C ASN A 57 8.46 -0.72 -11.18
N ALA A 58 8.52 0.61 -11.04
CA ALA A 58 8.29 1.29 -9.77
C ALA A 58 6.81 1.20 -9.35
N ALA A 59 5.88 1.30 -10.31
CA ALA A 59 4.47 1.12 -10.04
C ALA A 59 4.14 -0.32 -9.60
N ILE A 60 4.75 -1.34 -10.22
CA ILE A 60 4.64 -2.75 -9.79
C ILE A 60 5.19 -2.91 -8.37
N SER A 61 6.35 -2.32 -8.07
CA SER A 61 6.93 -2.35 -6.72
C SER A 61 5.96 -1.76 -5.68
N ALA A 62 5.39 -0.58 -5.95
CA ALA A 62 4.42 0.05 -5.08
C ALA A 62 3.21 -0.82 -4.77
N VAL A 63 2.64 -1.45 -5.80
CA VAL A 63 1.47 -2.33 -5.67
C VAL A 63 1.82 -3.58 -4.85
N LEU A 64 2.97 -4.21 -5.10
CA LEU A 64 3.41 -5.40 -4.37
C LEU A 64 3.66 -5.10 -2.89
N VAL A 65 4.41 -4.03 -2.60
CA VAL A 65 4.75 -3.65 -1.22
C VAL A 65 3.50 -3.33 -0.41
N ALA A 66 2.56 -2.56 -0.97
CA ALA A 66 1.32 -2.23 -0.29
C ALA A 66 0.40 -3.44 -0.11
N LEU A 67 0.05 -4.17 -1.19
CA LEU A 67 -0.93 -5.26 -1.10
C LEU A 67 -0.43 -6.44 -0.26
N LEU A 68 0.79 -6.91 -0.52
CA LEU A 68 1.32 -8.07 0.19
C LEU A 68 1.81 -7.69 1.58
N GLY A 69 2.40 -6.49 1.73
CA GLY A 69 2.81 -5.96 3.03
C GLY A 69 1.62 -5.82 3.97
N ASP A 70 0.61 -5.05 3.57
CA ASP A 70 -0.58 -4.79 4.41
C ASP A 70 -1.37 -6.07 4.68
N GLY A 71 -1.52 -6.92 3.66
CA GLY A 71 -2.21 -8.20 3.77
C GLY A 71 -1.57 -9.10 4.82
N VAL A 72 -0.28 -9.41 4.67
CA VAL A 72 0.43 -10.30 5.60
C VAL A 72 0.62 -9.65 6.95
N GLY A 73 1.00 -8.38 6.98
CA GLY A 73 1.18 -7.63 8.22
C GLY A 73 -0.09 -7.53 9.05
N GLY A 74 -1.24 -7.33 8.40
CA GLY A 74 -2.56 -7.34 9.03
C GLY A 74 -2.95 -8.70 9.62
N VAL A 75 -2.56 -9.81 8.97
CA VAL A 75 -2.74 -11.17 9.51
C VAL A 75 -1.82 -11.41 10.70
N VAL A 76 -0.52 -11.11 10.56
CA VAL A 76 0.49 -11.37 11.59
C VAL A 76 0.25 -10.55 12.86
N LYS A 77 -0.14 -9.26 12.73
CA LYS A 77 -0.48 -8.38 13.87
C LYS A 77 -1.64 -8.94 14.72
N ARG A 78 -2.49 -9.83 14.18
CA ARG A 78 -3.62 -10.45 14.89
C ARG A 78 -3.27 -11.76 15.60
N LEU A 79 -2.07 -12.31 15.40
CA LEU A 79 -1.65 -13.54 16.05
C LEU A 79 -1.41 -13.31 17.55
N PRO A 80 -1.76 -14.27 18.44
CA PRO A 80 -1.58 -14.15 19.89
C PRO A 80 -0.11 -14.40 20.31
N VAL A 81 0.83 -13.69 19.68
CA VAL A 81 2.28 -13.86 19.90
C VAL A 81 2.86 -12.56 20.44
N ARG A 82 3.68 -12.65 21.50
CA ARG A 82 4.25 -11.48 22.21
C ARG A 82 5.00 -10.49 21.32
N ARG A 83 5.57 -10.95 20.20
CA ARG A 83 6.34 -10.14 19.24
C ARG A 83 5.63 -9.97 17.88
N ALA A 84 4.30 -10.08 17.84
CA ALA A 84 3.52 -9.98 16.59
C ALA A 84 3.86 -8.74 15.74
N GLY A 85 4.12 -7.58 16.36
CA GLY A 85 4.51 -6.37 15.62
C GLY A 85 5.89 -6.45 14.96
N GLU A 86 6.88 -7.09 15.59
CA GLU A 86 8.20 -7.31 15.00
C GLU A 86 8.10 -8.33 13.86
N ILE A 87 7.38 -9.42 14.08
CA ILE A 87 7.16 -10.45 13.06
C ILE A 87 6.41 -9.85 11.87
N ALA A 88 5.42 -8.99 12.10
CA ALA A 88 4.68 -8.32 11.03
C ALA A 88 5.59 -7.45 10.17
N PHE A 89 6.51 -6.70 10.79
CA PHE A 89 7.48 -5.90 10.05
C PHE A 89 8.39 -6.75 9.16
N PHE A 90 8.92 -7.86 9.68
CA PHE A 90 9.73 -8.77 8.86
C PHE A 90 8.89 -9.39 7.75
N ALA A 91 7.64 -9.75 8.01
CA ALA A 91 6.75 -10.31 6.99
C ALA A 91 6.40 -9.28 5.90
N MET A 92 6.13 -8.03 6.29
CA MET A 92 5.91 -6.88 5.40
C MET A 92 7.13 -6.55 4.52
N LEU A 93 8.33 -6.94 4.96
CA LEU A 93 9.53 -6.82 4.16
C LEU A 93 9.74 -8.03 3.25
N VAL A 94 9.74 -9.23 3.82
CA VAL A 94 10.20 -10.45 3.15
C VAL A 94 9.20 -10.93 2.11
N VAL A 95 7.90 -10.91 2.41
CA VAL A 95 6.88 -11.44 1.49
C VAL A 95 6.81 -10.64 0.18
N PRO A 96 6.63 -9.30 0.19
CA PRO A 96 6.64 -8.55 -1.06
C PRO A 96 8.00 -8.60 -1.76
N PHE A 97 9.11 -8.64 -1.01
CA PHE A 97 10.44 -8.76 -1.61
C PHE A 97 10.57 -10.07 -2.41
N VAL A 98 10.27 -11.21 -1.80
CA VAL A 98 10.33 -12.51 -2.50
C VAL A 98 9.38 -12.55 -3.69
N ALA A 99 8.16 -12.02 -3.54
CA ALA A 99 7.19 -11.94 -4.63
C ALA A 99 7.64 -11.03 -5.79
N SER A 100 8.50 -10.05 -5.52
CA SER A 100 9.00 -9.12 -6.53
C SER A 100 10.16 -9.66 -7.37
N LEU A 101 10.92 -10.66 -6.88
CA LEU A 101 12.13 -11.17 -7.53
C LEU A 101 11.95 -11.65 -8.99
N PRO A 102 10.81 -12.27 -9.38
CA PRO A 102 10.61 -12.67 -10.77
C PRO A 102 10.37 -11.50 -11.73
N LEU A 103 10.05 -10.31 -11.20
CA LEU A 103 9.56 -9.17 -11.97
C LEU A 103 10.53 -7.98 -11.95
N LEU A 104 11.31 -7.84 -10.88
CA LEU A 104 12.05 -6.61 -10.57
C LEU A 104 13.49 -6.90 -10.11
N SER A 105 14.37 -5.92 -10.33
CA SER A 105 15.75 -5.95 -9.83
C SER A 105 15.82 -6.14 -8.30
N PRO A 106 16.64 -7.05 -7.76
CA PRO A 106 16.66 -7.38 -6.33
C PRO A 106 17.00 -6.20 -5.41
N ILE A 107 18.02 -5.40 -5.75
CA ILE A 107 18.51 -4.33 -4.87
C ILE A 107 17.46 -3.20 -4.70
N PRO A 108 16.91 -2.60 -5.78
CA PRO A 108 15.83 -1.63 -5.65
C PRO A 108 14.58 -2.19 -4.97
N SER A 109 14.24 -3.46 -5.23
CA SER A 109 13.07 -4.10 -4.62
C SER A 109 13.22 -4.26 -3.12
N PHE A 110 14.39 -4.70 -2.65
CA PHE A 110 14.68 -4.79 -1.23
C PHE A 110 14.60 -3.42 -0.55
N ALA A 111 15.22 -2.40 -1.14
CA ALA A 111 15.18 -1.04 -0.63
C ALA A 111 13.75 -0.50 -0.52
N ALA A 112 12.91 -0.72 -1.54
CA ALA A 112 11.51 -0.32 -1.55
C ALA A 112 10.68 -1.04 -0.48
N CYS A 113 10.86 -2.37 -0.32
CA CYS A 113 10.17 -3.14 0.72
C CYS A 113 10.58 -2.70 2.13
N PHE A 114 11.88 -2.45 2.34
CA PHE A 114 12.40 -1.97 3.62
C PHE A 114 11.85 -0.58 3.97
N ALA A 115 11.87 0.35 3.00
CA ALA A 115 11.32 1.69 3.20
C ALA A 115 9.81 1.66 3.46
N GLY A 116 9.05 0.86 2.69
CA GLY A 116 7.61 0.68 2.90
C GLY A 116 7.30 0.15 4.31
N ALA A 117 8.02 -0.89 4.77
CA ALA A 117 7.84 -1.45 6.10
C ALA A 117 8.21 -0.47 7.24
N ILE A 118 9.14 0.46 7.00
CA ILE A 118 9.45 1.56 7.94
C ILE A 118 8.31 2.58 7.97
N VAL A 119 7.85 3.04 6.81
CA VAL A 119 6.80 4.06 6.71
C VAL A 119 5.48 3.58 7.31
N GLU A 120 5.15 2.30 7.16
CA GLU A 120 4.00 1.64 7.79
C GLU A 120 4.00 1.76 9.34
N ARG A 121 5.16 1.95 9.97
CA ARG A 121 5.25 2.17 11.43
C ARG A 121 5.01 3.63 11.82
N ILE A 122 4.95 4.55 10.86
CA ILE A 122 4.79 5.98 11.10
C ILE A 122 3.29 6.31 11.10
N GLU A 123 2.66 6.28 12.27
CA GLU A 123 1.23 6.58 12.37
C GLU A 123 0.91 8.08 12.24
N LYS A 124 1.82 8.96 12.70
CA LYS A 124 1.59 10.41 12.75
C LYS A 124 2.82 11.21 12.38
N ILE A 125 2.59 12.29 11.64
CA ILE A 125 3.56 13.38 11.45
C ILE A 125 2.86 14.70 11.76
N GLY A 126 3.45 15.51 12.64
CA GLY A 126 2.93 16.85 12.97
C GLY A 126 1.50 16.85 13.54
N GLY A 127 1.07 15.77 14.20
CA GLY A 127 -0.28 15.62 14.75
C GLY A 127 -1.33 15.06 13.77
N TYR A 128 -1.00 14.90 12.49
CA TYR A 128 -1.88 14.34 11.48
C TYR A 128 -1.64 12.84 11.32
N TYR A 129 -2.73 12.08 11.23
CA TYR A 129 -2.67 10.65 10.91
C TYR A 129 -2.32 10.48 9.44
N LEU A 130 -1.31 9.66 9.18
CA LEU A 130 -0.93 9.28 7.83
C LEU A 130 -1.73 8.07 7.38
N GLN A 131 -2.19 8.12 6.13
CA GLN A 131 -2.83 6.96 5.54
C GLN A 131 -1.76 6.08 4.90
N ASP A 132 -1.42 4.99 5.59
CA ASP A 132 -0.58 3.88 5.14
C ASP A 132 -0.82 3.48 3.67
N ASN A 133 -2.09 3.30 3.31
CA ASN A 133 -2.55 2.93 1.97
C ASN A 133 -2.19 3.95 0.89
N LEU A 134 -1.82 5.18 1.27
CA LEU A 134 -1.27 6.20 0.38
C LEU A 134 0.25 6.29 0.51
N THR A 135 0.77 6.38 1.73
CA THR A 135 2.17 6.70 1.99
C THR A 135 3.12 5.55 1.69
N VAL A 136 2.73 4.31 1.99
CA VAL A 136 3.54 3.10 1.75
C VAL A 136 3.78 2.87 0.25
N PRO A 137 2.75 2.76 -0.62
CA PRO A 137 2.96 2.56 -2.05
C PRO A 137 3.72 3.72 -2.71
N VAL A 138 3.44 4.97 -2.33
CA VAL A 138 4.18 6.13 -2.86
C VAL A 138 5.65 6.07 -2.47
N THR A 139 5.95 5.75 -1.20
CA THR A 139 7.34 5.59 -0.73
C THR A 139 8.05 4.47 -1.48
N ALA A 140 7.40 3.32 -1.64
CA ALA A 140 7.96 2.19 -2.35
C ALA A 140 8.30 2.54 -3.81
N ALA A 141 7.41 3.24 -4.53
CA ALA A 141 7.67 3.71 -5.89
C ALA A 141 8.89 4.65 -5.95
N VAL A 142 8.93 5.66 -5.08
CA VAL A 142 10.00 6.67 -5.04
C VAL A 142 11.35 6.01 -4.76
N VAL A 143 11.42 5.13 -3.78
CA VAL A 143 12.66 4.45 -3.40
C VAL A 143 13.11 3.49 -4.49
N TYR A 144 12.20 2.68 -5.04
CA TYR A 144 12.52 1.81 -6.16
C TYR A 144 13.09 2.60 -7.34
N PHE A 145 12.40 3.69 -7.72
CA PHE A 145 12.82 4.55 -8.83
C PHE A 145 14.19 5.15 -8.58
N SER A 146 14.42 5.69 -7.38
CA SER A 146 15.69 6.33 -7.03
C SER A 146 16.85 5.35 -7.09
N VAL A 147 16.69 4.16 -6.52
CA VAL A 147 17.77 3.15 -6.51
C VAL A 147 18.01 2.60 -7.92
N ASN A 148 16.95 2.34 -8.69
CA ASN A 148 17.08 1.68 -9.99
C ASN A 148 17.51 2.61 -11.14
N TYR A 149 17.18 3.90 -11.08
CA TYR A 149 17.39 4.82 -12.21
C TYR A 149 18.30 6.01 -11.90
N ILE A 150 18.52 6.34 -10.62
CA ILE A 150 19.36 7.49 -10.23
C ILE A 150 20.70 7.02 -9.67
N LEU A 151 20.70 5.92 -8.91
CA LEU A 151 21.89 5.43 -8.19
C LEU A 151 22.58 4.22 -8.86
N SER A 152 22.02 3.71 -9.95
CA SER A 152 22.56 2.60 -10.75
C SER A 152 23.05 3.11 -12.10
#